data_AF-A0A661Y2W2-F1
#
_entry.id   AF-A0A661Y2W2-F1
#
_cell.length_a   1.000
_cell.length_b   1.000
_cell.length_c   1.000
_cell.angle_alpha   90.00
_cell.angle_beta   90.00
_cell.angle_gamma   90.00
#
_symmetry.space_group_name_H-M   'P 1'
#
loop_
_entity.id
_entity.type
_entity.pdbx_description
1 polymer ?
#
loop_
_entity_poly.entity_id
_entity_poly.type
_entity_poly.pdbx_seq_one_letter_code
_entity_poly.pdbx_strand_id
1 'polypeptide(L)'
;MGRFFLAKTLVATSDCDSCEACIKKCPVEAIKMVDERPFWTYKCESCMRCINICPKRAIETAHGFSGLMVMVVYVLVIPLIVYYLRDYKVMEWVRGSELFGQFWSVAVALVFILVLFIGYRILHFLLKFRFVDRIISYSSLSRYKFWRRYKAPKNYTNMGNP
;
A
#
# COMPACT_ATOMS: atom_id res chain seq x y z
N MET A 1 12.96 -1.52 -7.04
CA MET A 1 11.74 -0.68 -7.00
C MET A 1 10.53 -1.37 -6.38
N GLY A 2 10.22 -2.65 -6.69
CA GLY A 2 8.99 -3.31 -6.19
C GLY A 2 8.80 -3.40 -4.67
N ARG A 3 9.88 -3.53 -3.88
CA ARG A 3 9.78 -3.68 -2.41
C ARG A 3 9.09 -2.50 -1.70
N PHE A 4 9.27 -1.28 -2.22
CA PHE A 4 8.69 -0.08 -1.61
C PHE A 4 7.18 -0.03 -1.77
N PHE A 5 6.68 -0.49 -2.92
CA PHE A 5 5.26 -0.65 -3.16
C PHE A 5 4.67 -1.70 -2.20
N LEU A 6 5.32 -2.87 -2.08
CA LEU A 6 4.86 -3.95 -1.19
C LEU A 6 4.78 -3.50 0.27
N ALA A 7 5.75 -2.72 0.75
CA ALA A 7 5.73 -2.13 2.09
C ALA A 7 4.45 -1.31 2.35
N LYS A 8 3.97 -0.57 1.34
CA LYS A 8 2.76 0.26 1.43
C LYS A 8 1.46 -0.52 1.26
N THR A 9 1.52 -1.78 0.88
CA THR A 9 0.33 -2.66 0.87
C THR A 9 0.02 -3.25 2.25
N LEU A 10 0.94 -3.17 3.21
CA LEU A 10 0.73 -3.71 4.55
C LEU A 10 -0.21 -2.79 5.35
N VAL A 11 -1.25 -3.39 5.92
CA VAL A 11 -2.25 -2.70 6.74
C VAL A 11 -2.53 -3.49 8.01
N ALA A 12 -2.81 -2.79 9.10
CA ALA A 12 -3.29 -3.40 10.34
C ALA A 12 -4.81 -3.29 10.43
N THR A 13 -5.47 -4.42 10.69
CA THR A 13 -6.92 -4.54 10.78
C THR A 13 -7.46 -4.00 12.11
N SER A 14 -8.78 -3.97 12.26
CA SER A 14 -9.45 -3.63 13.53
C SER A 14 -9.23 -4.66 14.65
N ASP A 15 -8.56 -5.78 14.36
CA ASP A 15 -8.16 -6.78 15.35
C ASP A 15 -6.80 -6.45 16.01
N CYS A 16 -6.12 -5.40 15.54
CA CYS A 16 -4.85 -4.94 16.11
C CYS A 16 -5.10 -4.33 17.49
N ASP A 17 -4.37 -4.84 18.49
CA ASP A 17 -4.38 -4.43 19.89
C ASP A 17 -3.15 -3.61 20.28
N SER A 18 -2.40 -3.13 19.28
CA SER A 18 -1.22 -2.27 19.46
C SER A 18 -0.15 -2.85 20.37
N CYS A 19 -0.04 -4.19 20.48
CA CYS A 19 0.96 -4.88 21.31
C CYS A 19 2.44 -4.69 20.90
N GLU A 20 2.70 -3.93 19.83
CA GLU A 20 4.04 -3.59 19.31
C GLU A 20 4.95 -4.77 18.90
N ALA A 21 4.47 -6.02 18.97
CA ALA A 21 5.28 -7.20 18.64
C ALA A 21 5.89 -7.13 17.23
N CYS A 22 5.16 -6.55 16.27
CA CYS A 22 5.64 -6.33 14.91
C CYS A 22 6.78 -5.31 14.84
N ILE A 23 6.72 -4.24 15.64
CA ILE A 23 7.74 -3.19 15.71
C ILE A 23 9.02 -3.76 16.31
N LYS A 24 8.92 -4.39 17.49
CA LYS A 24 10.06 -4.92 18.26
C LYS A 24 10.84 -6.02 17.54
N LYS A 25 10.19 -6.77 16.65
CA LYS A 25 10.79 -7.90 15.93
C LYS A 25 11.11 -7.58 14.45
N CYS A 26 10.98 -6.31 14.03
CA CYS A 26 11.37 -5.89 12.69
C CYS A 26 12.90 -5.72 12.63
N PRO A 27 13.65 -6.53 11.86
CA PRO A 27 15.12 -6.50 11.85
C PRO A 27 15.71 -5.22 11.23
N VAL A 28 14.90 -4.47 10.48
CA VAL A 28 15.30 -3.25 9.77
C VAL A 28 14.56 -2.00 10.28
N GLU A 29 13.91 -2.12 11.45
CA GLU A 29 13.22 -1.01 12.13
C GLU A 29 12.26 -0.23 11.22
N ALA A 30 11.57 -0.97 10.34
CA ALA A 30 10.77 -0.36 9.28
C ALA A 30 9.35 -0.01 9.70
N ILE A 31 8.96 -0.25 10.95
CA ILE A 31 7.57 -0.08 11.43
C ILE A 31 7.55 0.98 12.54
N LYS A 32 6.67 1.97 12.41
CA LYS A 32 6.43 3.02 13.40
C LYS A 32 4.99 2.97 13.90
N MET A 33 4.71 3.53 15.07
CA MET A 33 3.34 3.71 15.56
C MET A 33 2.78 5.04 15.07
N VAL A 34 1.62 5.01 14.39
CA VAL A 34 0.90 6.21 13.92
C VAL A 34 -0.60 5.98 14.14
N ASP A 35 -1.30 6.89 14.83
CA ASP A 35 -2.72 6.73 15.18
C ASP A 35 -3.03 5.36 15.81
N GLU A 36 -2.20 4.92 16.77
CA GLU A 36 -2.29 3.61 17.43
C GLU A 36 -2.21 2.40 16.47
N ARG A 37 -1.77 2.59 15.22
CA ARG A 37 -1.66 1.52 14.21
C ARG A 37 -0.26 1.46 13.60
N PRO A 38 0.30 0.25 13.36
CA PRO A 38 1.62 0.13 12.79
C PRO A 38 1.63 0.72 11.38
N PHE A 39 2.68 1.47 11.08
CA PHE A 39 2.91 2.13 9.81
C PHE A 39 4.25 1.67 9.24
N TRP A 40 4.22 1.13 8.03
CA TRP A 40 5.41 0.63 7.34
C TRP A 40 6.09 1.74 6.53
N THR A 41 7.34 2.01 6.89
CA THR A 41 8.22 2.96 6.21
C THR A 41 8.86 2.34 4.97
N TYR A 42 9.53 3.16 4.17
CA TYR A 42 10.28 2.69 3.00
C TYR A 42 11.53 1.87 3.32
N LYS A 43 11.91 1.73 4.61
CA LYS A 43 12.97 0.79 5.05
C LYS A 43 12.53 -0.68 4.96
N CYS A 44 11.24 -0.94 4.77
CA CYS A 44 10.72 -2.30 4.78
C CYS A 44 11.26 -3.14 3.61
N GLU A 45 11.83 -4.30 3.94
CA GLU A 45 12.35 -5.26 2.96
C GLU A 45 11.32 -6.31 2.53
N SER A 46 10.05 -6.16 2.94
CA SER A 46 8.97 -7.08 2.58
C SER A 46 9.22 -8.54 2.98
N CYS A 47 9.94 -8.78 4.08
CA CYS A 47 10.25 -10.13 4.59
C CYS A 47 9.05 -10.86 5.22
N MET A 48 7.89 -10.19 5.34
CA MET A 48 6.64 -10.71 5.92
C MET A 48 6.73 -11.23 7.37
N ARG A 49 7.85 -10.98 8.08
CA ARG A 49 8.02 -11.38 9.49
C ARG A 49 6.91 -10.80 10.37
N CYS A 50 6.55 -9.53 10.20
CA CYS A 50 5.49 -8.88 10.97
C CYS A 50 4.11 -9.58 10.84
N ILE A 51 3.70 -9.95 9.63
CA ILE A 51 2.44 -10.70 9.37
C ILE A 51 2.43 -12.04 10.12
N ASN A 52 3.58 -12.72 10.12
CA ASN A 52 3.72 -14.07 10.65
C ASN A 52 3.76 -14.12 12.18
N ILE A 53 4.37 -13.12 12.82
CA ILE A 53 4.53 -13.08 14.28
C ILE A 53 3.36 -12.42 15.02
N CYS A 54 2.48 -11.70 14.32
CA CYS A 54 1.38 -10.98 14.94
C CYS A 54 0.46 -11.97 15.70
N PRO A 55 0.34 -11.86 17.04
CA PRO A 55 -0.44 -12.82 17.83
C PRO A 55 -1.94 -12.76 17.50
N LYS A 56 -2.44 -11.56 17.19
CA LYS A 56 -3.84 -11.33 16.75
C LYS A 56 -4.08 -11.63 15.27
N ARG A 57 -3.04 -11.98 14.51
CA ARG A 57 -3.09 -12.09 13.04
C ARG A 57 -3.63 -10.84 12.33
N ALA A 58 -3.56 -9.68 12.97
CA ALA A 58 -4.18 -8.44 12.53
C ALA A 58 -3.44 -7.67 11.43
N ILE A 59 -2.46 -8.28 10.75
CA ILE A 59 -1.71 -7.62 9.67
C ILE A 59 -2.01 -8.35 8.38
N GLU A 60 -2.49 -7.61 7.38
CA GLU A 60 -2.91 -8.12 6.07
C GLU A 60 -2.28 -7.30 4.95
N THR A 61 -2.34 -7.83 3.73
CA THR A 61 -1.90 -7.10 2.52
C THR A 61 -3.09 -6.59 1.71
N ALA A 62 -3.23 -5.26 1.60
CA ALA A 62 -4.27 -4.59 0.81
C ALA A 62 -3.95 -4.59 -0.70
N HIS A 63 -3.56 -5.74 -1.25
CA HIS A 63 -3.26 -5.88 -2.68
C HIS A 63 -4.48 -5.58 -3.55
N GLY A 64 -5.67 -6.02 -3.13
CA GLY A 64 -6.92 -5.75 -3.84
C GLY A 64 -7.20 -4.25 -3.98
N PHE A 65 -7.06 -3.49 -2.88
CA PHE A 65 -7.22 -2.04 -2.91
C PHE A 65 -6.18 -1.35 -3.80
N SER A 66 -4.92 -1.77 -3.69
CA SER A 66 -3.82 -1.19 -4.48
C SER A 66 -4.02 -1.46 -5.98
N GLY A 67 -4.48 -2.66 -6.35
CA GLY A 67 -4.83 -3.02 -7.72
C GLY A 67 -6.05 -2.24 -8.24
N LEU A 68 -7.11 -2.14 -7.43
CA LEU A 68 -8.31 -1.36 -7.75
C LEU A 68 -7.96 0.10 -8.01
N MET A 69 -7.08 0.67 -7.19
CA MET A 69 -6.61 2.05 -7.36
C MET A 69 -5.94 2.27 -8.72
N VAL A 70 -5.01 1.39 -9.10
CA VAL A 70 -4.33 1.47 -10.41
C VAL A 70 -5.33 1.31 -11.55
N MET A 71 -6.28 0.37 -11.42
CA MET A 71 -7.35 0.16 -12.39
C MET A 71 -8.20 1.42 -12.58
N VAL A 72 -8.65 2.05 -11.49
CA VAL A 72 -9.44 3.29 -11.53
C VAL A 72 -8.65 4.42 -12.20
N VAL A 73 -7.35 4.54 -11.91
CA VAL A 73 -6.54 5.58 -12.54
C VAL A 73 -6.43 5.37 -14.04
N TYR A 74 -6.16 4.14 -14.47
CA TYR A 74 -5.95 3.84 -15.89
C TYR A 74 -7.25 3.85 -16.71
N VAL A 75 -8.35 3.35 -16.14
CA VAL A 75 -9.63 3.17 -16.85
C VAL A 75 -10.52 4.42 -16.76
N LEU A 76 -10.45 5.19 -15.67
CA LEU A 76 -11.34 6.34 -15.46
C LEU A 76 -10.58 7.67 -15.48
N VAL A 77 -9.54 7.82 -14.65
CA VAL A 77 -8.89 9.12 -14.45
C VAL A 77 -8.14 9.59 -15.70
N ILE A 78 -7.30 8.73 -16.28
CA ILE A 78 -6.50 9.10 -17.47
C ILE A 78 -7.41 9.40 -18.68
N PRO A 79 -8.39 8.56 -19.05
CA PRO A 79 -9.27 8.85 -20.18
C PRO A 79 -10.10 10.12 -19.98
N LEU A 80 -10.58 10.37 -18.75
CA LEU A 80 -11.32 11.58 -18.42
C LEU A 80 -10.44 12.83 -18.55
N ILE A 81 -9.20 12.79 -18.05
CA ILE A 81 -8.23 13.88 -18.24
C ILE A 81 -8.00 14.15 -19.73
N VAL A 82 -7.76 13.12 -20.54
CA VAL A 82 -7.55 13.26 -21.98
C VAL A 82 -8.80 13.77 -22.70
N TYR A 83 -9.99 13.33 -22.28
CA TYR A 83 -11.26 13.80 -22.82
C TYR A 83 -11.44 15.30 -22.58
N TYR A 84 -11.32 15.77 -21.33
CA TYR A 84 -11.44 17.20 -21.01
C TYR A 84 -10.38 18.06 -21.71
N LEU A 85 -9.15 17.56 -21.84
CA LEU A 85 -8.06 18.32 -22.45
C LEU A 85 -8.08 18.33 -23.98
N ARG A 86 -8.93 17.49 -24.59
CA ARG A 86 -9.22 17.54 -26.03
C ARG A 86 -9.82 18.88 -26.43
N ASP A 87 -10.74 19.41 -25.62
CA ASP A 87 -11.47 20.64 -25.94
C ASP A 87 -10.57 21.89 -25.93
N TYR A 88 -9.46 21.84 -25.19
CA TYR A 88 -8.49 22.92 -25.09
C TYR A 88 -7.36 22.85 -26.14
N LYS A 89 -7.44 21.93 -27.13
CA LYS A 89 -6.39 21.67 -28.15
C LYS A 89 -4.99 21.39 -27.58
N VAL A 90 -4.86 21.13 -26.28
CA VAL A 90 -3.59 20.81 -25.61
C VAL A 90 -2.93 19.59 -26.26
N MET A 91 -3.73 18.61 -26.69
CA MET A 91 -3.23 17.40 -27.34
C MET A 91 -2.57 17.64 -28.70
N GLU A 92 -2.90 18.73 -29.42
CA GLU A 92 -2.19 19.10 -30.66
C GLU A 92 -0.79 19.62 -30.36
N TRP A 93 -0.64 20.42 -29.30
CA TRP A 93 0.65 20.98 -28.88
C TRP A 93 1.59 19.89 -28.34
N VAL A 94 1.03 18.95 -27.57
CA VAL A 94 1.74 17.79 -27.04
C VAL A 94 2.27 16.89 -28.16
N ARG A 95 1.53 16.73 -29.26
CA ARG A 95 1.96 15.96 -30.43
C ARG A 95 2.88 16.74 -31.38
N GLY A 96 2.79 18.07 -31.38
CA GLY A 96 3.53 18.94 -32.29
C GLY A 96 5.00 19.19 -31.92
N SER A 97 5.42 18.90 -30.69
CA SER A 97 6.84 18.96 -30.30
C SER A 97 7.20 17.89 -29.28
N GLU A 98 8.41 17.33 -29.40
CA GLU A 98 8.91 16.35 -28.44
C GLU A 98 9.06 16.93 -27.02
N LEU A 99 9.43 18.20 -26.92
CA LEU A 99 9.59 18.92 -25.65
C LEU A 99 8.25 18.98 -24.88
N PHE A 100 7.15 19.39 -25.54
CA PHE A 100 5.82 19.39 -24.91
C PHE A 100 5.35 17.96 -24.58
N GLY A 101 5.72 16.96 -25.38
CA GLY A 101 5.49 15.55 -25.06
C GLY A 101 6.14 15.08 -23.76
N GLN A 102 7.38 15.49 -23.51
CA GLN A 102 8.08 15.17 -22.26
C GLN A 102 7.44 15.87 -21.05
N PHE A 103 7.12 17.16 -21.17
CA PHE A 103 6.44 17.88 -20.09
C PHE A 103 5.08 17.27 -19.75
N TRP A 104 4.32 16.88 -20.77
CA TRP A 104 3.06 16.17 -20.59
C TRP A 104 3.24 14.85 -19.83
N SER A 105 4.26 14.08 -20.20
CA SER A 105 4.55 12.80 -19.55
C SER A 105 4.91 12.99 -18.07
N VAL A 106 5.71 14.00 -17.75
CA VAL A 106 6.02 14.36 -16.36
C VAL A 106 4.77 14.81 -15.60
N ALA A 107 3.93 15.65 -16.22
CA ALA A 107 2.68 16.12 -15.60
C ALA A 107 1.74 14.94 -15.28
N VAL A 108 1.55 14.00 -16.21
CA VAL A 108 0.75 12.79 -15.99
C VAL A 108 1.34 11.93 -14.86
N ALA A 109 2.66 11.77 -14.82
CA ALA A 109 3.33 11.02 -13.74
C ALA A 109 3.13 11.69 -12.36
N LEU A 110 3.20 13.03 -12.29
CA LEU A 110 2.93 13.79 -11.07
C LEU A 110 1.48 13.62 -10.60
N VAL A 111 0.51 13.67 -11.52
CA VAL A 111 -0.90 13.41 -11.21
C VAL A 111 -1.07 11.99 -10.70
N PHE A 112 -0.44 10.99 -11.32
CA PHE A 112 -0.49 9.61 -10.86
C PHE A 112 0.05 9.47 -9.43
N ILE A 113 1.22 10.04 -9.13
CA ILE A 113 1.81 10.04 -7.78
C ILE A 113 0.88 10.73 -6.77
N LEU A 114 0.27 11.86 -7.14
CA LEU A 114 -0.69 12.58 -6.30
C LEU A 114 -1.91 11.71 -5.98
N VAL A 115 -2.48 11.04 -6.99
CA VAL A 115 -3.61 10.13 -6.80
C VAL A 115 -3.22 9.00 -5.86
N LEU A 116 -2.07 8.34 -6.08
CA LEU A 116 -1.53 7.31 -5.19
C LEU A 116 -1.41 7.79 -3.74
N PHE A 117 -0.86 8.98 -3.53
CA PHE A 117 -0.70 9.57 -2.20
C PHE A 117 -2.06 9.82 -1.52
N ILE A 118 -3.00 10.43 -2.24
CA ILE A 118 -4.35 10.71 -1.72
C ILE A 118 -5.08 9.41 -1.38
N GLY A 119 -5.10 8.43 -2.29
CA GLY A 119 -5.80 7.17 -2.02
C GLY A 119 -5.15 6.34 -0.91
N TYR A 120 -3.83 6.42 -0.72
CA TYR A 120 -3.17 5.84 0.44
C TYR A 120 -3.62 6.50 1.76
N ARG A 121 -3.77 7.82 1.79
CA ARG A 121 -4.31 8.55 2.95
C ARG A 121 -5.78 8.19 3.21
N ILE A 122 -6.58 8.09 2.16
CA ILE A 122 -7.98 7.65 2.22
C ILE A 122 -8.05 6.23 2.77
N LEU A 123 -7.24 5.29 2.28
CA LEU A 123 -7.20 3.92 2.78
C LEU A 123 -6.99 3.87 4.29
N HIS A 124 -5.94 4.53 4.79
CA HIS A 124 -5.64 4.56 6.22
C HIS A 124 -6.72 5.23 7.06
N PHE A 125 -7.39 6.24 6.50
CA PHE A 125 -8.56 6.85 7.13
C PHE A 125 -9.76 5.88 7.18
N LEU A 126 -10.06 5.22 6.06
CA LEU A 126 -11.19 4.29 5.94
C LEU A 126 -11.03 3.05 6.82
N LEU A 127 -9.79 2.58 7.05
CA LEU A 127 -9.49 1.47 7.95
C LEU A 127 -9.89 1.73 9.42
N LYS A 128 -10.18 2.98 9.80
CA LYS A 128 -10.76 3.30 11.12
C LYS A 128 -12.18 2.75 11.26
N PHE A 129 -12.90 2.55 10.15
CA PHE A 129 -14.25 1.98 10.16
C PHE A 129 -14.19 0.45 10.03
N ARG A 130 -14.72 -0.27 11.03
CA ARG A 130 -14.68 -1.74 11.10
C ARG A 130 -15.27 -2.43 9.87
N PHE A 131 -16.30 -1.84 9.26
CA PHE A 131 -16.93 -2.37 8.05
C PHE A 131 -15.96 -2.36 6.85
N VAL A 132 -15.28 -1.24 6.62
CA VAL A 132 -14.35 -1.09 5.50
C VAL A 132 -13.09 -1.93 5.72
N ASP A 133 -12.61 -1.98 6.96
CA ASP A 133 -11.53 -2.90 7.37
C ASP A 133 -11.85 -4.36 7.03
N ARG A 134 -13.08 -4.83 7.33
CA ARG A 134 -13.50 -6.18 6.94
C ARG A 134 -13.45 -6.36 5.42
N ILE A 135 -14.02 -5.45 4.65
CA ILE A 135 -13.99 -5.55 3.17
C ILE A 135 -12.55 -5.66 2.66
N ILE A 136 -11.67 -4.76 3.08
CA ILE A 136 -10.28 -4.74 2.64
C ILE A 136 -9.57 -6.03 3.04
N SER A 137 -9.75 -6.48 4.28
CA SER A 137 -9.08 -7.69 4.76
C SER A 137 -9.66 -8.98 4.17
N TYR A 138 -10.94 -9.03 3.77
CA TYR A 138 -11.50 -10.14 2.99
C TYR A 138 -11.04 -10.12 1.53
N SER A 139 -10.82 -8.94 0.95
CA SER A 139 -10.18 -8.82 -0.37
C SER A 139 -8.69 -9.19 -0.35
N SER A 140 -8.11 -9.33 0.84
CA SER A 140 -6.72 -9.73 1.02
C SER A 140 -6.57 -11.25 0.96
N LEU A 141 -5.73 -11.71 0.04
CA LEU A 141 -5.37 -13.13 -0.06
C LEU A 141 -4.70 -13.64 1.24
N SER A 142 -4.00 -12.78 1.99
CA SER A 142 -3.26 -13.15 3.21
C SER A 142 -4.12 -13.53 4.40
N ARG A 143 -5.44 -13.28 4.32
CA ARG A 143 -6.42 -13.70 5.34
C ARG A 143 -6.79 -15.18 5.22
N TYR A 144 -6.80 -15.74 4.02
CA TYR A 144 -7.32 -17.09 3.77
C TYR A 144 -6.32 -18.19 4.12
N LYS A 145 -6.83 -19.37 4.50
CA LYS A 145 -6.03 -20.50 5.00
C LYS A 145 -5.00 -21.03 4.01
N PHE A 146 -5.25 -20.88 2.70
CA PHE A 146 -4.29 -21.29 1.68
C PHE A 146 -3.01 -20.45 1.72
N TRP A 147 -3.10 -19.20 2.20
CA TRP A 147 -1.96 -18.32 2.40
C TRP A 147 -1.24 -18.69 3.70
N ARG A 148 -0.41 -19.74 3.61
CA ARG A 148 0.32 -20.30 4.76
C ARG A 148 1.27 -19.25 5.34
N ARG A 149 0.96 -18.74 6.54
CA ARG A 149 1.87 -17.88 7.31
C ARG A 149 3.00 -18.72 7.91
N TYR A 150 4.21 -18.51 7.42
CA TYR A 150 5.40 -19.23 7.89
C TYR A 150 5.69 -18.89 9.35
N LYS A 151 5.80 -19.91 10.21
CA LYS A 151 6.26 -19.74 11.59
C LYS A 151 7.68 -20.28 11.69
N ALA A 152 8.61 -19.42 12.09
CA ALA A 152 9.98 -19.86 12.36
C ALA A 152 9.97 -20.90 13.50
N PRO A 153 10.88 -21.89 13.49
CA PRO A 153 11.03 -22.84 14.60
C PRO A 153 11.35 -22.10 15.90
N LYS A 154 10.87 -22.62 17.04
CA LYS A 154 11.03 -22.00 18.37
C LYS A 154 12.48 -21.68 18.74
N ASN A 155 13.43 -22.47 18.24
CA ASN A 155 14.85 -22.31 18.53
C ASN A 155 15.40 -20.98 17.97
N TYR A 156 14.81 -20.45 16.89
CA TYR A 156 15.23 -19.20 16.25
C TYR A 156 14.43 -17.98 16.70
N THR A 157 13.29 -18.15 17.39
CA THR A 157 12.50 -17.03 17.91
C THR A 157 13.11 -16.39 19.15
N ASN A 158 13.93 -17.15 19.89
CA ASN A 158 14.58 -16.71 21.12
C ASN A 158 15.97 -16.08 20.90
N MET A 159 16.58 -16.25 19.71
CA MET A 159 17.91 -15.72 19.38
C MET A 159 17.92 -14.23 18.97
N GLY A 160 16.74 -13.59 18.92
CA GLY A 160 16.57 -12.16 18.59
C GLY A 160 16.01 -11.36 19.76
N ASN A 161 16.33 -11.75 20.98
CA ASN A 161 16.14 -10.94 22.17
C ASN A 161 17.55 -10.57 22.64
N PRO A 162 18.03 -9.34 22.42
CA PRO A 162 19.06 -8.81 23.30
C PRO A 162 18.54 -8.79 24.74
#